data_AF-A0A9Q5DC66-F1
#
_entry.id   AF-A0A9Q5DC66-F1
#
_cell.length_a   1.000
_cell.length_b   1.000
_cell.length_c   1.000
_cell.angle_alpha   90.00
_cell.angle_beta   90.00
_cell.angle_gamma   90.00
#
_symmetry.space_group_name_H-M   'P 1'
#
loop_
_entity.id
_entity.type
_entity.pdbx_description
1 polymer ?
#
loop_
_entity_poly.entity_id
_entity_poly.type
_entity_poly.pdbx_seq_one_letter_code
_entity_poly.pdbx_strand_id
1 'polypeptide(L)'
;MLIKYQIEKNDKYGLDTTGLGKLELNNMLYEVFFFYGNEIAIKKGIEWMKEILISYPEDPSYIDTYASLLFKQGEKEEAIKWEQKAIDILSLKNEQEEVQRYMKKLEKMKSNQPTWIKN
;
A
#
# COMPACT_ATOMS: atom_id res chain seq x y z
N MET A 1 -16.77 12.37 -0.95
CA MET A 1 -16.70 13.37 0.14
C MET A 1 -15.63 13.01 1.17
N LEU A 2 -15.58 11.75 1.65
CA LEU A 2 -14.60 11.29 2.64
C LEU A 2 -13.13 11.42 2.20
N ILE A 3 -12.77 10.91 1.01
CA ILE A 3 -11.37 10.95 0.52
C ILE A 3 -10.85 12.39 0.41
N LYS A 4 -11.64 13.28 -0.18
CA LYS A 4 -11.29 14.70 -0.32
C LYS A 4 -11.01 15.34 1.04
N TYR A 5 -11.88 15.07 2.03
CA TYR A 5 -11.69 15.57 3.39
C TYR A 5 -10.39 15.05 4.02
N GLN A 6 -10.04 13.76 3.85
CA GLN A 6 -8.80 13.21 4.38
C GLN A 6 -7.56 13.86 3.76
N ILE A 7 -7.58 14.11 2.45
CA ILE A 7 -6.51 14.83 1.76
C ILE A 7 -6.36 16.25 2.30
N GLU A 8 -7.46 17.01 2.37
CA GLU A 8 -7.41 18.39 2.87
C GLU A 8 -6.96 18.47 4.34
N LYS A 9 -7.40 17.52 5.17
CA LYS A 9 -6.98 17.44 6.58
C LYS A 9 -5.47 17.17 6.69
N ASN A 10 -4.96 16.16 5.99
CA ASN A 10 -3.55 15.78 6.06
C ASN A 10 -2.64 16.81 5.40
N ASP A 11 -3.06 17.44 4.30
CA ASP A 11 -2.31 18.54 3.68
C ASP A 11 -2.22 19.76 4.63
N LYS A 12 -3.25 19.98 5.47
CA LYS A 12 -3.28 21.11 6.42
C LYS A 12 -2.51 20.84 7.72
N TYR A 13 -2.64 19.64 8.27
CA TYR A 13 -2.15 19.33 9.62
C TYR A 13 -0.95 18.37 9.64
N GLY A 14 -0.54 17.86 8.47
CA GLY A 14 0.49 16.83 8.34
C GLY A 14 -0.07 15.41 8.54
N LEU A 15 0.80 14.43 8.27
CA LEU A 15 0.52 13.02 8.51
C LEU A 15 0.86 12.64 9.95
N ASP A 16 -0.03 11.89 10.59
CA ASP A 16 0.36 11.17 11.81
C ASP A 16 1.01 9.84 11.43
N THR A 17 2.34 9.85 11.35
CA THR A 17 3.17 8.67 11.06
C THR A 17 3.68 7.99 12.34
N THR A 18 3.16 8.37 13.51
CA THR A 18 3.62 7.88 14.82
C THR A 18 2.58 6.98 15.48
N GLY A 19 2.98 6.21 16.50
CA GLY A 19 2.04 5.47 17.34
C GLY A 19 1.00 4.63 16.57
N LEU A 20 -0.28 4.82 16.86
CA LEU A 20 -1.40 4.20 16.13
C LEU A 20 -1.70 4.92 14.81
N GLY A 21 -1.35 6.21 14.67
CA GLY A 21 -1.62 7.02 13.49
C GLY A 21 -1.08 6.41 12.19
N LYS A 22 0.14 5.84 12.20
CA LYS A 22 0.69 5.16 11.02
C LYS A 22 -0.11 3.93 10.58
N LEU A 23 -0.69 3.18 11.53
CA LEU A 23 -1.51 2.01 11.23
C LEU A 23 -2.85 2.47 10.65
N GLU A 24 -3.46 3.49 11.25
CA GLU A 24 -4.69 4.10 10.75
C GLU A 24 -4.50 4.69 9.35
N LEU A 25 -3.36 5.36 9.11
CA LEU A 25 -3.00 5.92 7.81
C LEU A 25 -2.85 4.80 6.77
N ASN A 26 -2.09 3.75 7.06
CA ASN A 26 -1.96 2.60 6.16
C ASN A 26 -3.32 1.96 5.82
N ASN A 27 -4.13 1.69 6.85
CA ASN A 27 -5.43 1.05 6.67
C ASN A 27 -6.38 1.94 5.88
N MET A 28 -6.40 3.25 6.14
CA MET A 28 -7.17 4.21 5.35
C MET A 28 -6.73 4.24 3.89
N LEU A 29 -5.42 4.21 3.62
CA LEU A 29 -4.90 4.19 2.26
C LEU A 29 -5.27 2.91 1.51
N TYR A 30 -5.22 1.76 2.18
CA TYR A 30 -5.62 0.50 1.56
C TYR A 30 -7.14 0.36 1.41
N GLU A 31 -7.90 0.57 2.47
CA GLU A 31 -9.36 0.32 2.47
C GLU A 31 -10.14 1.40 1.74
N VAL A 32 -9.67 2.65 1.78
CA VAL A 32 -10.39 3.79 1.19
C VAL A 32 -9.77 4.21 -0.13
N PHE A 33 -8.48 4.53 -0.17
CA PHE A 33 -7.87 5.11 -1.35
C PHE A 33 -7.70 4.06 -2.45
N PHE A 34 -7.19 2.88 -2.11
CA PHE A 34 -6.98 1.83 -3.11
C PHE A 34 -8.30 1.28 -3.69
N PHE A 35 -9.37 1.11 -2.90
CA PHE A 35 -10.64 0.60 -3.44
C PHE A 35 -11.53 1.67 -4.09
N TYR A 36 -11.57 2.88 -3.54
CA TYR A 36 -12.55 3.90 -3.91
C TYR A 36 -11.93 5.23 -4.40
N GLY A 37 -10.60 5.34 -4.36
CA GLY A 37 -9.85 6.51 -4.79
C GLY A 37 -9.83 6.70 -6.30
N ASN A 38 -9.83 7.97 -6.70
CA ASN A 38 -9.47 8.37 -8.06
C ASN A 38 -7.94 8.50 -8.18
N GLU A 39 -7.46 8.84 -9.37
CA GLU A 39 -6.02 8.98 -9.65
C GLU A 39 -5.30 9.93 -8.67
N ILE A 40 -5.94 11.04 -8.29
CA ILE A 40 -5.37 12.01 -7.32
C ILE A 40 -5.18 11.35 -5.95
N ALA A 41 -6.20 10.62 -5.47
CA ALA A 41 -6.13 9.91 -4.20
C ALA A 41 -5.03 8.84 -4.23
N ILE A 42 -4.94 8.05 -5.30
CA ILE A 42 -3.89 7.02 -5.44
C ILE A 42 -2.50 7.67 -5.37
N LYS A 43 -2.26 8.77 -6.10
CA LYS A 43 -0.97 9.49 -6.07
C LYS A 43 -0.63 9.98 -4.67
N LYS A 44 -1.60 10.60 -3.97
CA LYS A 44 -1.42 11.02 -2.56
C LYS A 44 -1.11 9.84 -1.64
N GLY A 45 -1.80 8.70 -1.81
CA GLY A 45 -1.51 7.49 -1.05
C GLY A 45 -0.09 6.98 -1.25
N ILE A 46 0.42 7.04 -2.48
CA ILE A 46 1.80 6.64 -2.81
C ILE A 46 2.81 7.58 -2.15
N GLU A 47 2.57 8.90 -2.18
CA GLU A 47 3.40 9.89 -1.49
C GLU A 47 3.45 9.63 0.02
N TRP A 48 2.29 9.44 0.66
CA TRP A 48 2.22 9.22 2.10
C TRP A 48 2.79 7.86 2.53
N MET A 49 2.61 6.80 1.74
CA MET A 49 3.26 5.52 2.02
C MET A 49 4.78 5.60 1.89
N LYS A 50 5.33 6.41 0.97
CA LYS A 50 6.78 6.67 0.94
C LYS A 50 7.26 7.29 2.24
N GLU A 51 6.52 8.25 2.81
CA GLU A 51 6.87 8.86 4.09
C GLU A 51 6.89 7.84 5.24
N ILE A 52 5.92 6.92 5.29
CA ILE A 52 5.92 5.82 6.27
C ILE A 52 7.15 4.93 6.08
N LEU A 53 7.46 4.54 4.84
CA LEU A 53 8.54 3.63 4.52
C LEU A 53 9.94 4.21 4.79
N ILE A 54 10.10 5.55 4.89
CA ILE A 54 11.35 6.16 5.37
C ILE A 54 11.64 5.72 6.81
N SER A 55 10.62 5.68 7.66
CA SER A 55 10.75 5.32 9.09
C SER A 55 10.64 3.82 9.34
N TYR A 56 9.90 3.11 8.47
CA TYR A 56 9.58 1.69 8.62
C TYR A 56 9.87 0.90 7.33
N PRO A 57 11.14 0.88 6.85
CA PRO A 57 11.50 0.36 5.53
C PRO A 57 11.38 -1.15 5.36
N GLU A 58 11.16 -1.89 6.45
CA GLU A 58 11.10 -3.35 6.52
C GLU A 58 9.76 -3.87 7.08
N ASP A 59 8.75 -3.01 7.20
CA ASP A 59 7.41 -3.48 7.57
C ASP A 59 6.70 -4.06 6.33
N PRO A 60 6.43 -5.37 6.28
CA PRO A 60 5.87 -6.00 5.09
C PRO A 60 4.46 -5.48 4.77
N SER A 61 3.68 -5.08 5.77
CA SER A 61 2.31 -4.57 5.61
C SER A 61 2.29 -3.18 4.94
N TYR A 62 3.25 -2.32 5.29
CA TYR A 62 3.41 -1.02 4.65
C TYR A 62 3.96 -1.14 3.23
N ILE A 63 4.90 -2.07 3.02
CA ILE A 63 5.41 -2.36 1.68
C ILE A 63 4.30 -2.88 0.77
N ASP A 64 3.45 -3.79 1.26
CA ASP A 64 2.31 -4.37 0.53
C ASP A 64 1.27 -3.33 0.11
N THR A 65 0.93 -2.41 1.01
CA THR A 65 0.02 -1.30 0.71
C THR A 65 0.61 -0.37 -0.35
N TYR A 66 1.90 -0.06 -0.23
CA TYR A 66 2.62 0.74 -1.20
C TYR A 66 2.66 0.08 -2.59
N ALA A 67 3.02 -1.20 -2.67
CA ALA A 67 3.01 -1.99 -3.90
C ALA A 67 1.62 -2.05 -4.54
N SER A 68 0.58 -2.24 -3.73
CA SER A 68 -0.81 -2.28 -4.19
C SER A 68 -1.23 -0.95 -4.83
N LEU A 69 -0.88 0.19 -4.23
CA LEU A 69 -1.17 1.51 -4.78
C LEU A 69 -0.39 1.79 -6.08
N LEU A 70 0.90 1.45 -6.13
CA LEU A 70 1.72 1.56 -7.35
C LEU A 70 1.10 0.75 -8.50
N PHE A 71 0.72 -0.50 -8.23
CA PHE A 71 0.09 -1.36 -9.23
C PHE A 71 -1.24 -0.75 -9.72
N LYS A 72 -2.04 -0.18 -8.81
CA LYS A 72 -3.29 0.51 -9.16
C LYS A 72 -3.06 1.76 -10.01
N GLN A 73 -1.95 2.46 -9.83
CA GLN A 73 -1.56 3.60 -10.65
C GLN A 73 -1.08 3.17 -12.05
N GLY A 74 -0.69 1.91 -12.24
CA GLY A 74 -0.13 1.38 -13.48
C GLY A 74 1.39 1.19 -13.46
N GLU A 75 2.05 1.47 -12.33
CA GLU A 75 3.49 1.30 -12.13
C GLU A 75 3.83 -0.17 -11.82
N LYS A 76 3.53 -1.06 -12.76
CA LYS A 76 3.55 -2.51 -12.58
C LYS A 76 4.91 -3.04 -12.15
N GLU A 77 5.97 -2.67 -12.85
CA GLU A 77 7.31 -3.19 -12.64
C GLU A 77 7.83 -2.82 -11.25
N GLU A 78 7.52 -1.60 -10.79
CA GLU A 78 7.91 -1.13 -9.47
C GLU A 78 7.10 -1.82 -8.38
N ALA A 79 5.78 -1.96 -8.57
CA ALA A 79 4.92 -2.69 -7.64
C ALA A 79 5.41 -4.13 -7.41
N ILE A 80 5.78 -4.84 -8.47
CA ILE A 80 6.31 -6.22 -8.40
C ILE A 80 7.57 -6.29 -7.54
N LYS A 81 8.49 -5.32 -7.66
CA LYS A 81 9.72 -5.30 -6.84
C LYS A 81 9.41 -5.10 -5.36
N TRP A 82 8.50 -4.18 -5.04
CA TRP A 82 8.11 -3.91 -3.66
C TRP A 82 7.36 -5.09 -3.04
N GLU A 83 6.41 -5.69 -3.77
CA GLU A 83 5.70 -6.88 -3.31
C GLU A 83 6.67 -8.06 -3.06
N GLN A 84 7.65 -8.26 -3.96
CA GLN A 84 8.69 -9.27 -3.75
C GLN A 84 9.52 -8.99 -2.49
N LYS A 85 9.89 -7.73 -2.23
CA LYS A 85 10.59 -7.33 -1.00
C LYS A 85 9.77 -7.69 0.25
N ALA A 86 8.46 -7.47 0.25
CA ALA A 86 7.61 -7.86 1.38
C ALA A 86 7.60 -9.38 1.60
N ILE A 87 7.51 -10.17 0.53
CA ILE A 87 7.58 -11.64 0.58
C ILE A 87 8.91 -12.12 1.14
N ASP A 88 10.03 -11.51 0.73
CA ASP A 88 11.35 -11.88 1.21
C ASP A 88 11.47 -11.65 2.73
N ILE A 89 10.96 -10.51 3.22
CA ILE A 89 10.94 -10.19 4.66
C ILE A 89 10.06 -11.19 5.44
N LEU A 90 8.85 -11.48 4.96
CA LEU A 90 7.94 -12.44 5.60
C LEU A 90 8.52 -13.86 5.62
N SER A 91 9.25 -14.24 4.57
CA SER A 91 9.92 -15.54 4.48
C SER A 91 11.01 -15.67 5.54
N LEU A 92 11.77 -14.60 5.82
CA LEU A 92 12.75 -14.56 6.90
C LEU A 92 12.11 -14.66 8.30
N LYS A 93 10.87 -14.17 8.46
CA LYS A 93 10.10 -14.23 9.71
C LYS A 93 9.37 -15.56 9.93
N ASN A 94 9.46 -16.50 8.99
CA ASN A 94 8.71 -17.78 8.99
C ASN A 94 7.18 -17.61 9.01
N GLU A 95 6.65 -16.51 8.45
CA GLU A 95 5.21 -16.23 8.38
C GLU A 95 4.59 -16.86 7.12
N GLN A 96 4.57 -18.20 7.08
CA GLN A 96 4.23 -18.95 5.86
C GLN A 96 2.85 -18.61 5.27
N GLU A 97 1.84 -18.38 6.10
CA GLU A 97 0.49 -18.01 5.64
C GLU A 97 0.48 -16.65 4.92
N GLU A 98 1.21 -15.68 5.47
CA GLU A 98 1.36 -14.33 4.91
C GLU A 98 2.14 -14.38 3.60
N VAL A 99 3.24 -15.15 3.56
CA VAL A 99 4.01 -15.41 2.33
C VAL A 99 3.10 -15.93 1.22
N GLN A 100 2.25 -16.92 1.49
CA GLN A 100 1.33 -17.47 0.49
C GLN A 100 0.29 -16.44 0.03
N ARG A 101 -0.17 -15.57 0.93
CA ARG A 101 -1.10 -14.49 0.57
C ARG A 101 -0.46 -13.49 -0.38
N TYR A 102 0.76 -13.04 -0.09
CA TYR A 102 1.46 -12.05 -0.91
C TYR A 102 1.94 -12.65 -2.23
N MET A 103 2.38 -13.92 -2.25
CA MET A 103 2.69 -14.62 -3.50
C MET A 103 1.49 -14.67 -4.45
N LYS A 104 0.27 -14.96 -3.95
CA LYS A 104 -0.94 -14.92 -4.78
C LYS A 104 -1.21 -13.52 -5.36
N LYS A 105 -0.92 -12.46 -4.59
CA LYS A 105 -1.05 -11.08 -5.07
C LYS A 105 0.01 -10.76 -6.13
N LEU A 106 1.26 -11.14 -5.89
CA LEU A 106 2.37 -10.98 -6.82
C LEU A 106 2.10 -11.66 -8.17
N GLU A 107 1.56 -12.89 -8.18
CA GLU A 107 1.24 -13.59 -9.43
C GLU A 107 0.17 -12.86 -10.25
N LYS A 108 -0.82 -12.26 -9.58
CA LYS A 108 -1.79 -11.37 -10.26
C LYS A 108 -1.11 -10.14 -10.82
N MET A 109 -0.23 -9.48 -10.07
CA MET A 109 0.52 -8.31 -10.55
C MET A 109 1.36 -8.67 -11.79
N LYS A 110 2.13 -9.76 -11.75
CA LYS A 110 2.93 -10.26 -12.89
C LYS A 110 2.07 -10.51 -14.13
N SER A 111 0.90 -11.11 -13.92
CA SER A 111 -0.07 -11.41 -14.98
C SER A 111 -0.90 -10.19 -15.41
N ASN A 112 -0.64 -9.00 -14.86
CA ASN A 112 -1.40 -7.77 -15.07
C ASN A 112 -2.91 -7.92 -14.78
N GLN A 113 -3.25 -8.79 -13.83
CA GLN A 113 -4.61 -9.01 -13.38
C GLN A 113 -4.90 -8.13 -12.15
N PRO A 114 -6.13 -7.63 -11.98
CA PRO A 114 -6.51 -6.89 -10.78
C PRO A 114 -6.24 -7.71 -9.52
N THR A 115 -5.58 -7.09 -8.54
CA THR A 115 -5.42 -7.68 -7.20
C THR A 115 -6.68 -7.50 -6.34
N TRP A 116 -7.66 -6.74 -6.83
CA TRP A 116 -8.97 -6.45 -6.24
C TRP A 116 -10.11 -7.05 -7.05
N ILE A 117 -11.29 -7.20 -6.43
CA ILE A 117 -12.53 -7.55 -7.14
C ILE A 117 -13.02 -6.29 -7.88
N LYS A 118 -13.28 -6.42 -9.19
CA LYS A 118 -14.00 -5.39 -9.95
C LYS A 118 -15.48 -5.53 -9.62
N ASN A 119 -16.04 -4.58 -8.86
CA ASN A 119 -17.49 -4.41 -8.74
C ASN A 119 -18.04 -3.66 -9.96
#